data_AF-A0AA42QE47-F1
#
_entry.id   AF-A0AA42QE47-F1
#
_cell.length_a   1.000
_cell.length_b   1.000
_cell.length_c   1.000
_cell.angle_alpha   90.00
_cell.angle_beta   90.00
_cell.angle_gamma   90.00
#
_symmetry.space_group_name_H-M   'P 1'
#
loop_
_entity.id
_entity.type
_entity.pdbx_description
1 polymer ?
#
loop_
_entity_poly.entity_id
_entity_poly.type
_entity_poly.pdbx_seq_one_letter_code
_entity_poly.pdbx_strand_id
1 'polypeptide(L)'
;MGKPATAATPKAETPEAKKKRQARAQRPIYMRWRAVVDQETGEVLKALVADSSIDRFLCKEREYRINDQVRCEIKQARNVKFHRLVHALGRVVAEQIDKFQGLDAHTTIKKLQLDAGVCCSFEAFDIPDLGRVMRQVPESISFDYMTEERFREFWRGICQHLIANYWPGLTEEAIENMTGLMPGEREQ
;
A
#
# COMPACT_ATOMS: atom_id res chain seq x y z
N MET A 1 -40.16 -29.00 -25.60
CA MET A 1 -40.30 -27.64 -25.02
C MET A 1 -39.02 -27.29 -24.30
N GLY A 2 -38.06 -26.64 -24.97
CA GLY A 2 -36.81 -26.17 -24.36
C GLY A 2 -36.90 -24.67 -24.09
N LYS A 3 -36.73 -24.24 -22.84
CA LYS A 3 -36.67 -22.82 -22.46
C LYS A 3 -35.38 -22.19 -23.01
N PRO A 4 -35.42 -21.01 -23.66
CA PRO A 4 -34.21 -20.30 -24.05
C PRO A 4 -33.57 -19.63 -22.83
N ALA A 5 -32.24 -19.75 -22.73
CA ALA A 5 -31.43 -19.08 -21.73
C ALA A 5 -31.51 -17.55 -21.92
N THR A 6 -31.86 -16.85 -20.85
CA THR A 6 -31.99 -15.40 -20.81
C THR A 6 -30.58 -14.79 -20.81
N ALA A 7 -30.21 -14.14 -21.90
CA ALA A 7 -28.98 -13.35 -21.98
C ALA A 7 -29.10 -12.15 -21.03
N ALA A 8 -28.37 -12.20 -19.91
CA ALA A 8 -28.26 -11.07 -19.00
C ALA A 8 -27.46 -9.95 -19.67
N THR A 9 -28.14 -8.87 -20.05
CA THR A 9 -27.53 -7.64 -20.55
C THR A 9 -26.60 -7.06 -19.48
N PRO A 10 -25.34 -6.70 -19.78
CA PRO A 10 -24.45 -6.10 -18.78
C PRO A 10 -25.01 -4.74 -18.35
N LYS A 11 -25.28 -4.59 -17.04
CA LYS A 11 -25.72 -3.31 -16.46
C LYS A 11 -24.67 -2.24 -16.76
N ALA A 12 -25.13 -1.08 -17.24
CA ALA A 12 -24.28 0.08 -17.49
C ALA A 12 -23.53 0.46 -16.20
N GLU A 13 -22.20 0.37 -16.25
CA GLU A 13 -21.32 0.68 -15.12
C GLU A 13 -21.40 2.17 -14.78
N THR A 14 -21.63 2.49 -13.51
CA THR A 14 -21.56 3.87 -13.01
C THR A 14 -20.16 4.46 -13.19
N PRO A 15 -20.03 5.79 -13.40
CA PRO A 15 -18.73 6.47 -13.56
C PRO A 15 -17.75 6.18 -12.39
N GLU A 16 -18.28 6.02 -11.18
CA GLU A 16 -17.51 5.66 -9.99
C GLU A 16 -16.96 4.23 -10.05
N ALA A 17 -17.72 3.27 -10.59
CA ALA A 17 -17.28 1.90 -10.79
C ALA A 17 -16.16 1.85 -11.84
N LYS A 18 -16.28 2.65 -12.91
CA LYS A 18 -15.26 2.77 -13.96
C LYS A 18 -13.95 3.37 -13.43
N LYS A 19 -14.01 4.44 -12.61
CA LYS A 19 -12.84 5.02 -11.93
C LYS A 19 -12.19 4.01 -10.97
N LYS A 20 -12.98 3.30 -10.16
CA LYS A 20 -12.46 2.26 -9.26
C LYS A 20 -11.80 1.12 -10.04
N ARG A 21 -12.37 0.69 -11.17
CA ARG A 21 -11.77 -0.35 -12.04
C ARG A 21 -10.47 0.12 -12.68
N GLN A 22 -10.40 1.35 -13.17
CA GLN A 22 -9.16 1.94 -13.69
C GLN A 22 -8.07 2.02 -12.61
N ALA A 23 -8.42 2.48 -11.41
CA ALA A 23 -7.48 2.53 -10.29
C ALA A 23 -6.96 1.13 -9.89
N ARG A 24 -7.83 0.10 -9.94
CA ARG A 24 -7.44 -1.30 -9.70
C ARG A 24 -6.59 -1.88 -10.82
N ALA A 25 -6.84 -1.51 -12.07
CA ALA A 25 -6.04 -1.93 -13.22
C ALA A 25 -4.63 -1.32 -13.19
N GLN A 26 -4.46 -0.15 -12.55
CA GLN A 26 -3.16 0.50 -12.38
C GLN A 26 -2.35 -0.02 -11.19
N ARG A 27 -2.96 -0.78 -10.26
CA ARG A 27 -2.21 -1.34 -9.12
C ARG A 27 -1.14 -2.33 -9.61
N PRO A 28 0.09 -2.31 -9.09
CA PRO A 28 1.04 -3.37 -9.39
C PRO A 28 0.53 -4.70 -8.83
N ILE A 29 0.91 -5.80 -9.48
CA ILE A 29 0.69 -7.17 -8.98
C ILE A 29 2.04 -7.66 -8.51
N TYR A 30 2.15 -7.97 -7.23
CA TYR A 30 3.40 -8.50 -6.69
C TYR A 30 3.49 -9.99 -6.96
N MET A 31 4.63 -10.41 -7.49
CA MET A 31 4.92 -11.80 -7.78
C MET A 31 6.22 -12.22 -7.10
N ARG A 32 6.27 -13.48 -6.66
CA ARG A 32 7.44 -14.11 -6.06
C ARG A 32 7.91 -15.25 -6.95
N TRP A 33 9.22 -15.41 -7.06
CA TRP A 33 9.81 -16.60 -7.67
C TRP A 33 9.52 -17.84 -6.83
N ARG A 34 8.94 -18.87 -7.43
CA ARG A 34 8.69 -20.17 -6.82
C ARG A 34 9.10 -21.28 -7.77
N ALA A 35 9.50 -22.41 -7.20
CA ALA A 35 9.57 -23.67 -7.93
C ALA A 35 8.14 -24.18 -8.16
N VAL A 36 7.77 -24.40 -9.42
CA VAL A 36 6.47 -24.91 -9.83
C VAL A 36 6.68 -26.13 -10.72
N VAL A 37 5.77 -27.09 -10.64
CA VAL A 37 5.79 -28.25 -11.52
C VAL A 37 4.96 -27.90 -12.75
N ASP A 38 5.56 -28.02 -13.93
CA ASP A 38 4.84 -27.96 -15.19
C ASP A 38 3.96 -29.22 -15.33
N GLN A 39 2.67 -29.02 -15.57
CA GLN A 39 1.71 -30.13 -15.67
C GLN A 39 1.86 -30.92 -16.97
N GLU A 40 2.44 -30.34 -18.02
CA GLU A 40 2.61 -31.00 -19.32
C GLU A 40 3.90 -31.83 -19.36
N THR A 41 5.00 -31.27 -18.84
CA THR A 41 6.33 -31.90 -18.90
C THR A 41 6.71 -32.65 -17.62
N GLY A 42 6.07 -32.33 -16.48
CA GLY A 42 6.41 -32.90 -15.17
C GLY A 42 7.70 -32.34 -14.56
N GLU A 43 8.35 -31.37 -15.22
CA GLU A 43 9.59 -30.78 -14.76
C GLU A 43 9.36 -29.65 -13.73
N VAL A 44 10.35 -29.44 -12.85
CA VAL A 44 10.33 -28.33 -11.90
C VAL A 44 10.92 -27.09 -12.57
N LEU A 45 10.08 -26.10 -12.81
CA LEU A 45 10.44 -24.82 -13.40
C LEU A 45 10.45 -23.71 -12.35
N LYS A 46 11.23 -22.66 -12.60
CA LYS A 46 11.20 -21.43 -11.81
C LYS A 46 10.21 -20.45 -12.44
N ALA A 47 9.11 -20.15 -11.75
CA ALA A 47 8.07 -19.25 -12.25
C ALA A 47 7.74 -18.14 -11.25
N LEU A 48 7.18 -17.04 -11.78
CA LEU A 48 6.60 -15.97 -10.99
C LEU A 48 5.16 -16.34 -10.60
N VAL A 49 4.87 -16.31 -9.31
CA VAL A 49 3.55 -16.60 -8.74
C VAL A 49 3.09 -15.42 -7.91
N ALA A 50 1.80 -15.07 -7.99
CA ALA A 50 1.19 -14.01 -7.19
C ALA A 50 1.46 -14.21 -5.67
N ASP A 51 1.99 -13.17 -5.02
CA ASP A 51 2.51 -13.25 -3.65
C ASP A 51 1.39 -13.34 -2.60
N SER A 52 0.35 -12.50 -2.70
CA SER A 52 -0.77 -12.47 -1.76
C SER A 52 -2.10 -12.97 -2.34
N SER A 53 -3.09 -13.17 -1.47
CA SER A 53 -4.48 -13.46 -1.88
C SER A 53 -5.09 -12.33 -2.72
N ILE A 54 -4.69 -11.08 -2.47
CA ILE A 54 -5.13 -9.91 -3.22
C ILE A 54 -4.52 -9.93 -4.63
N ASP A 55 -3.25 -10.28 -4.76
CA ASP A 55 -2.58 -10.40 -6.07
C ASP A 55 -3.22 -11.50 -6.92
N ARG A 56 -3.56 -12.65 -6.31
CA ARG A 56 -4.30 -13.72 -7.00
C ARG A 56 -5.68 -13.26 -7.46
N PHE A 57 -6.36 -12.45 -6.65
CA PHE A 57 -7.63 -11.86 -7.03
C PHE A 57 -7.46 -10.87 -8.19
N LEU A 58 -6.43 -10.03 -8.18
CA LEU A 58 -6.13 -9.09 -9.26
C LEU A 58 -5.80 -9.81 -10.58
N CYS A 59 -5.05 -10.93 -10.53
CA CYS A 59 -4.81 -11.74 -11.72
C CYS A 59 -6.12 -12.27 -12.34
N LYS A 60 -7.09 -12.66 -11.50
CA LYS A 60 -8.42 -13.09 -11.96
C LYS A 60 -9.26 -11.92 -12.46
N GLU A 61 -9.25 -10.78 -11.76
CA GLU A 61 -9.99 -9.56 -12.14
C GLU A 61 -9.50 -8.98 -13.46
N ARG A 62 -8.21 -9.17 -13.78
CA ARG A 62 -7.60 -8.79 -15.08
C ARG A 62 -7.70 -9.86 -16.15
N GLU A 63 -8.35 -10.98 -15.86
CA GLU A 63 -8.60 -12.07 -16.79
C GLU A 63 -7.32 -12.67 -17.42
N TYR A 64 -6.20 -12.67 -16.69
CA TYR A 64 -4.99 -13.37 -17.17
C TYR A 64 -5.25 -14.88 -17.20
N ARG A 65 -5.03 -15.50 -18.37
CA ARG A 65 -5.25 -16.91 -18.60
C ARG A 65 -3.94 -17.68 -18.69
N ILE A 66 -4.04 -18.98 -18.45
CA ILE A 66 -2.94 -19.91 -18.72
C ILE A 66 -2.65 -19.84 -20.23
N ASN A 67 -1.37 -19.75 -20.60
CA ASN A 67 -0.85 -19.59 -21.97
C ASN A 67 -0.99 -18.20 -22.61
N ASP A 68 -1.44 -17.17 -21.88
CA ASP A 68 -1.40 -15.80 -22.39
C ASP A 68 0.06 -15.30 -22.48
N GLN A 69 0.44 -14.74 -23.63
CA GLN A 69 1.71 -14.04 -23.77
C GLN A 69 1.56 -12.59 -23.28
N VAL A 70 2.19 -12.28 -22.16
CA VAL A 70 2.19 -10.93 -21.57
C VAL A 70 3.61 -10.36 -21.55
N ARG A 71 3.74 -9.06 -21.86
CA ARG A 71 5.00 -8.34 -21.66
C ARG A 71 5.11 -7.95 -20.20
N CYS A 72 6.05 -8.53 -19.48
CA CYS A 72 6.34 -8.18 -18.10
C CYS A 72 7.54 -7.25 -18.01
N GLU A 73 7.37 -6.12 -17.30
CA GLU A 73 8.50 -5.32 -16.82
C GLU A 73 8.77 -5.70 -15.37
N ILE A 74 9.85 -6.45 -15.12
CA ILE A 74 10.19 -6.91 -13.78
C ILE A 74 10.97 -5.80 -13.08
N LYS A 75 10.35 -5.19 -12.08
CA LYS A 75 11.04 -4.28 -11.15
C LYS A 75 11.14 -4.98 -9.81
N GLN A 76 12.31 -4.87 -9.18
CA GLN A 76 12.47 -5.37 -7.82
C GLN A 76 11.58 -4.52 -6.91
N ALA A 77 10.57 -5.18 -6.33
CA ALA A 77 9.83 -4.66 -5.20
C ALA A 77 10.87 -4.24 -4.14
N ARG A 78 10.88 -2.96 -3.72
CA ARG A 78 11.81 -2.46 -2.70
C ARG A 78 11.49 -3.09 -1.32
N ASN A 79 11.94 -2.58 -0.19
CA ASN A 79 11.87 -3.33 1.07
C ASN A 79 10.45 -3.36 1.70
N VAL A 80 9.70 -4.48 1.56
CA VAL A 80 8.31 -4.64 2.06
C VAL A 80 8.23 -4.46 3.60
N LYS A 81 9.36 -4.67 4.28
CA LYS A 81 9.48 -4.51 5.73
C LYS A 81 9.13 -3.09 6.17
N PHE A 82 9.49 -2.07 5.38
CA PHE A 82 9.17 -0.67 5.68
C PHE A 82 7.67 -0.38 5.69
N HIS A 83 6.93 -0.97 4.76
CA HIS A 83 5.47 -0.86 4.76
C HIS A 83 4.85 -1.52 6.00
N ARG A 84 5.34 -2.72 6.38
CA ARG A 84 4.91 -3.40 7.60
C ARG A 84 5.22 -2.57 8.84
N LEU A 85 6.39 -1.95 8.89
CA LEU A 85 6.86 -1.09 9.97
C LEU A 85 5.96 0.13 10.18
N VAL A 86 5.65 0.86 9.11
CA VAL A 86 4.77 2.03 9.18
C VAL A 86 3.35 1.64 9.60
N HIS A 87 2.83 0.52 9.09
CA HIS A 87 1.52 0.02 9.52
C HIS A 87 1.51 -0.44 10.98
N ALA A 88 2.59 -1.03 11.48
CA ALA A 88 2.72 -1.40 12.89
C ALA A 88 2.76 -0.15 13.77
N LEU A 89 3.58 0.85 13.41
CA LEU A 89 3.60 2.14 14.11
C LEU A 89 2.21 2.79 14.14
N GLY A 90 1.49 2.78 13.02
CA GLY A 90 0.14 3.34 12.94
C GLY A 90 -0.86 2.69 13.90
N ARG A 91 -0.72 1.38 14.17
CA ARG A 91 -1.56 0.68 15.17
C ARG A 91 -1.19 1.10 16.58
N VAL A 92 0.11 1.09 16.92
CA VAL A 92 0.59 1.50 18.25
C VAL A 92 0.15 2.93 18.58
N VAL A 93 0.31 3.85 17.63
CA VAL A 93 -0.12 5.25 17.78
C VAL A 93 -1.64 5.35 17.99
N ALA A 94 -2.43 4.59 17.22
CA ALA A 94 -3.89 4.58 17.37
C ALA A 94 -4.36 4.01 18.72
N GLU A 95 -3.63 3.05 19.27
CA GLU A 95 -3.95 2.40 20.55
C GLU A 95 -3.49 3.22 21.75
N GLN A 96 -2.31 3.85 21.68
CA GLN A 96 -1.66 4.50 22.82
C GLN A 96 -1.93 6.01 22.92
N ILE A 97 -2.33 6.67 21.83
CA ILE A 97 -2.53 8.13 21.82
C ILE A 97 -4.02 8.42 21.60
N ASP A 98 -4.65 9.06 22.59
CA ASP A 98 -6.08 9.38 22.60
C ASP A 98 -6.54 10.12 21.34
N LYS A 99 -5.71 11.02 20.79
CA LYS A 99 -5.99 11.77 19.55
C LYS A 99 -6.28 10.85 18.35
N PHE A 100 -5.71 9.65 18.33
CA PHE A 100 -5.79 8.71 17.21
C PHE A 100 -6.64 7.47 17.49
N GLN A 101 -7.29 7.40 18.66
CA GLN A 101 -8.16 6.28 19.00
C GLN A 101 -9.32 6.11 18.00
N GLY A 102 -9.61 4.86 17.66
CA GLY A 102 -10.67 4.49 16.71
C GLY A 102 -10.32 4.71 15.24
N LEU A 103 -9.11 5.15 14.91
CA LEU A 103 -8.63 5.27 13.53
C LEU A 103 -7.92 4.01 13.07
N ASP A 104 -8.04 3.69 11.78
CA ASP A 104 -7.23 2.64 11.17
C ASP A 104 -5.77 3.09 11.02
N ALA A 105 -4.84 2.13 10.99
CA ALA A 105 -3.40 2.41 10.91
C ALA A 105 -3.00 3.33 9.73
N HIS A 106 -3.64 3.19 8.58
CA HIS A 106 -3.32 3.99 7.40
C HIS A 106 -3.81 5.44 7.58
N THR A 107 -5.00 5.64 8.13
CA THR A 107 -5.56 6.97 8.44
C THR A 107 -4.76 7.64 9.55
N THR A 108 -4.34 6.90 10.58
CA THR A 108 -3.48 7.39 11.66
C THR A 108 -2.15 7.90 11.12
N ILE A 109 -1.47 7.11 10.28
CA ILE A 109 -0.19 7.52 9.70
C ILE A 109 -0.35 8.76 8.81
N LYS A 110 -1.39 8.84 7.98
CA LYS A 110 -1.63 10.04 7.15
C LYS A 110 -1.88 11.29 7.98
N LYS A 111 -2.61 11.18 9.09
CA LYS A 111 -2.80 12.32 10.02
C LYS A 111 -1.51 12.68 10.73
N LEU A 112 -0.75 11.68 11.18
CA LEU A 112 0.55 11.89 11.83
C LEU A 112 1.56 12.54 10.88
N GLN A 113 1.54 12.18 9.60
CA GLN A 113 2.35 12.79 8.54
C GLN A 113 1.99 14.27 8.33
N LEU A 114 0.70 14.62 8.37
CA LEU A 114 0.24 16.01 8.34
C LEU A 114 0.68 16.78 9.58
N ASP A 115 0.45 16.22 10.77
CA ASP A 115 0.79 16.86 12.05
C ASP A 115 2.31 17.11 12.16
N ALA A 116 3.12 16.19 11.65
CA ALA A 116 4.58 16.31 11.62
C ALA A 116 5.09 17.20 10.47
N GLY A 117 4.29 17.43 9.43
CA GLY A 117 4.70 18.16 8.23
C GLY A 117 5.78 17.46 7.40
N VAL A 118 5.94 16.14 7.56
CA VAL A 118 7.02 15.36 6.95
C VAL A 118 6.55 14.71 5.65
N CYS A 119 7.36 14.75 4.60
CA CYS A 119 7.02 14.19 3.28
C CYS A 119 5.64 14.66 2.80
N CYS A 120 5.38 15.97 2.89
CA CYS A 120 4.17 16.59 2.41
C CYS A 120 4.48 17.52 1.24
N SER A 121 3.63 17.50 0.22
CA SER A 121 3.63 18.47 -0.86
C SER A 121 2.62 19.58 -0.57
N PHE A 122 2.78 20.72 -1.24
CA PHE A 122 1.82 21.81 -1.19
C PHE A 122 1.10 21.91 -2.52
N GLU A 123 -0.22 21.77 -2.50
CA GLU A 123 -1.07 21.94 -3.67
C GLU A 123 -1.84 23.25 -3.52
N ALA A 124 -1.82 24.04 -4.59
CA ALA A 124 -2.62 25.25 -4.68
C ALA A 124 -4.02 24.90 -5.20
N PHE A 125 -5.04 25.29 -4.46
CA PHE A 125 -6.43 25.21 -4.89
C PHE A 125 -6.98 26.62 -5.07
N ASP A 126 -7.50 26.90 -6.26
CA ASP A 126 -8.31 28.09 -6.47
C ASP A 126 -9.76 27.76 -6.13
N ILE A 127 -10.24 28.32 -5.02
CA ILE A 127 -11.62 28.16 -4.59
C ILE A 127 -12.39 29.40 -5.05
N PRO A 128 -13.47 29.25 -5.83
CA PRO A 128 -14.33 30.37 -6.17
C PRO A 128 -14.74 31.14 -4.91
N ASP A 129 -14.68 32.46 -4.96
CA ASP A 129 -15.00 33.41 -3.88
C ASP A 129 -14.05 33.47 -2.66
N LEU A 130 -13.12 32.52 -2.49
CA LEU A 130 -12.17 32.51 -1.37
C LEU A 130 -10.71 32.79 -1.80
N GLY A 131 -10.42 32.68 -3.10
CA GLY A 131 -9.08 32.88 -3.66
C GLY A 131 -8.21 31.63 -3.60
N ARG A 132 -6.89 31.83 -3.74
CA ARG A 132 -5.91 30.74 -3.82
C ARG A 132 -5.51 30.26 -2.42
N VAL A 133 -5.87 29.02 -2.09
CA VAL A 133 -5.54 28.37 -0.82
C VAL A 133 -4.45 27.33 -1.04
N MET A 134 -3.39 27.39 -0.23
CA MET A 134 -2.36 26.35 -0.21
C MET A 134 -2.77 25.27 0.79
N ARG A 135 -2.91 24.03 0.31
CA ARG A 135 -3.19 22.86 1.15
C ARG A 135 -1.96 21.97 1.20
N GLN A 136 -1.59 21.56 2.40
CA GLN A 136 -0.59 20.52 2.60
C GLN A 136 -1.23 19.14 2.35
N VAL A 137 -0.62 18.35 1.46
CA VAL A 137 -1.08 17.02 1.07
C VAL A 137 0.04 16.02 1.40
N PRO A 138 -0.24 14.95 2.16
CA PRO A 138 0.76 13.92 2.45
C PRO A 138 1.13 13.19 1.18
N GLU A 139 2.43 13.09 0.90
CA GLU A 139 2.92 12.26 -0.20
C GLU A 139 2.60 10.80 0.12
N SER A 140 2.22 10.05 -0.92
CA SER A 140 1.98 8.63 -0.76
C SER A 140 3.27 7.93 -0.42
N ILE A 141 3.32 7.28 0.75
CA ILE A 141 4.40 6.38 1.19
C ILE A 141 4.31 5.04 0.43
N SER A 142 3.77 5.06 -0.80
CA SER A 142 3.59 3.87 -1.60
C SER A 142 4.94 3.27 -1.93
N PHE A 143 5.05 2.01 -1.60
CA PHE A 143 6.21 1.16 -1.73
C PHE A 143 6.89 1.21 -3.11
N ASP A 144 6.11 1.41 -4.18
CA ASP A 144 6.63 1.40 -5.56
C ASP A 144 7.28 2.73 -5.99
N TYR A 145 7.05 3.82 -5.27
CA TYR A 145 7.44 5.17 -5.71
C TYR A 145 8.37 5.91 -4.75
N MET A 146 8.73 5.32 -3.60
CA MET A 146 9.57 5.99 -2.60
C MET A 146 10.96 5.35 -2.47
N THR A 147 12.01 6.17 -2.40
CA THR A 147 13.38 5.68 -2.16
C THR A 147 13.61 5.34 -0.69
N GLU A 148 14.66 4.55 -0.41
CA GLU A 148 14.99 4.19 0.97
C GLU A 148 15.44 5.40 1.79
N GLU A 149 16.18 6.32 1.16
CA GLU A 149 16.59 7.58 1.78
C GLU A 149 15.37 8.40 2.20
N ARG A 150 14.38 8.52 1.30
CA ARG A 150 13.13 9.23 1.57
C ARG A 150 12.30 8.53 2.66
N PHE A 151 12.31 7.20 2.70
CA PHE A 151 11.71 6.46 3.80
C PHE A 151 12.37 6.77 5.16
N ARG A 152 13.71 6.82 5.21
CA ARG A 152 14.45 7.14 6.44
C ARG A 152 14.17 8.56 6.92
N GLU A 153 14.08 9.52 6.00
CA GLU A 153 13.65 10.90 6.30
C GLU A 153 12.24 10.91 6.90
N PHE A 154 11.31 10.21 6.25
CA PHE A 154 9.95 10.05 6.75
C PHE A 154 9.92 9.47 8.17
N TRP A 155 10.59 8.33 8.37
CA TRP A 155 10.60 7.60 9.63
C TRP A 155 11.18 8.45 10.77
N ARG A 156 12.33 9.09 10.52
CA ARG A 156 12.99 9.96 11.49
C ARG A 156 12.11 11.15 11.87
N GLY A 157 11.50 11.81 10.89
CA GLY A 157 10.64 12.96 11.14
C GLY A 157 9.39 12.59 11.97
N ILE A 158 8.78 11.43 11.68
CA ILE A 158 7.66 10.92 12.47
C ILE A 158 8.08 10.59 13.90
N CYS A 159 9.19 9.88 14.09
CA CYS A 159 9.69 9.54 15.42
C CYS A 159 9.98 10.80 16.23
N GLN A 160 10.64 11.81 15.65
CA GLN A 160 10.90 13.08 16.32
C GLN A 160 9.61 13.80 16.73
N HIS A 161 8.60 13.81 15.87
CA HIS A 161 7.30 14.40 16.20
C HIS A 161 6.61 13.66 17.35
N LEU A 162 6.65 12.32 17.34
CA LEU A 162 6.10 11.50 18.41
C LEU A 162 6.80 11.75 19.75
N ILE A 163 8.13 11.78 19.76
CA ILE A 163 8.94 12.05 20.95
C ILE A 163 8.63 13.45 21.51
N ALA A 164 8.54 14.46 20.63
CA ALA A 164 8.33 15.83 21.07
C ALA A 164 6.92 16.08 21.65
N ASN A 165 5.89 15.41 21.13
CA ASN A 165 4.49 15.77 21.43
C ASN A 165 3.73 14.74 22.27
N TYR A 166 4.09 13.46 22.19
CA TYR A 166 3.30 12.38 22.82
C TYR A 166 4.13 11.50 23.75
N TRP A 167 5.39 11.28 23.42
CA TRP A 167 6.29 10.31 24.06
C TRP A 167 7.61 10.94 24.51
N PRO A 168 7.57 11.98 25.35
CA PRO A 168 8.79 12.65 25.81
C PRO A 168 9.64 11.66 26.62
N GLY A 169 10.91 11.51 26.23
CA GLY A 169 11.87 10.62 26.88
C GLY A 169 12.04 9.25 26.21
N LEU A 170 11.28 8.93 25.17
CA LEU A 170 11.52 7.77 24.34
C LEU A 170 12.54 8.07 23.24
N THR A 171 13.34 7.07 22.87
CA THR A 171 14.27 7.14 21.74
C THR A 171 13.63 6.58 20.48
N GLU A 172 14.19 6.90 19.30
CA GLU A 172 13.72 6.33 18.03
C GLU A 172 13.75 4.79 18.06
N GLU A 173 14.78 4.20 18.68
CA GLU A 173 14.92 2.75 18.86
C GLU A 173 13.85 2.18 19.79
N ALA A 174 13.48 2.89 20.87
CA ALA A 174 12.41 2.47 21.75
C ALA A 174 11.04 2.47 21.03
N ILE A 175 10.80 3.45 20.15
CA ILE A 175 9.59 3.49 19.31
C ILE A 175 9.57 2.32 18.33
N GLU A 176 10.69 2.00 17.69
CA GLU A 176 10.80 0.84 16.81
C GLU A 176 10.49 -0.47 17.57
N ASN A 177 11.04 -0.64 18.77
CA ASN A 177 10.77 -1.78 19.64
C ASN A 177 9.28 -1.91 20.03
N MET A 178 8.55 -0.80 20.20
CA MET A 178 7.11 -0.83 20.49
C MET A 178 6.28 -1.37 19.32
N THR A 179 6.74 -1.19 18.08
CA THR A 179 6.02 -1.73 16.92
C THR A 179 6.03 -3.25 16.85
N GLY A 180 6.82 -3.91 17.71
CA GLY A 180 6.92 -5.38 17.78
C GLY A 180 7.56 -6.01 16.55
N LEU A 181 8.08 -5.21 15.61
CA LEU A 181 8.92 -5.68 14.51
C LEU A 181 10.35 -5.61 15.00
N MET A 182 10.87 -6.72 15.52
CA MET A 182 12.27 -6.78 15.93
C MET A 182 13.19 -6.44 14.74
N PRO A 183 14.29 -5.69 14.96
CA PRO A 183 15.35 -5.60 13.98
C PRO A 183 15.94 -7.01 13.78
N GLY A 184 15.53 -7.68 12.69
CA GLY A 184 16.05 -9.00 12.33
C GLY A 184 15.08 -10.17 12.36
N GLU A 185 13.75 -9.99 12.34
CA GLU A 185 12.86 -11.13 12.06
C GLU A 185 13.05 -11.62 10.62
N ARG A 186 13.73 -12.77 10.56
CA ARG A 186 14.15 -13.52 9.39
C ARG A 186 12.94 -14.12 8.67
N GLU A 187 13.16 -14.35 7.39
CA GLU A 187 12.32 -15.03 6.40
C GLU A 187 11.24 -15.97 6.96
N GLN A 188 9.98 -15.69 6.57
CA GLN A 188 8.98 -16.70 6.23
C GLN A 188 8.21 -16.23 4.98
#